data_AF-R7ZT62-F1
#
_entry.id   AF-R7ZT62-F1
#
_cell.length_a   1.000
_cell.length_b   1.000
_cell.length_c   1.000
_cell.angle_alpha   90.00
_cell.angle_beta   90.00
_cell.angle_gamma   90.00
#
_symmetry.space_group_name_H-M   'P 1'
#
loop_
_entity.id
_entity.type
_entity.pdbx_description
1 polymer ?
#
loop_
_entity_poly.entity_id
_entity_poly.type
_entity_poly.pdbx_seq_one_letter_code
_entity_poly.pdbx_strand_id
1 'polypeptide(L)'
;MKVVKVSYIILTLVAAYACIAPPVDFPSRPEISFNNLEYVETNQADSLIITVNFRDGEGDLGLNPRDIEPPFNELNYPRDQNGQLITYRNRPANAPSFNNRDWVISPLINNVRVNDTIWVQENPDYFNIFVRFFIKRSGQYTEFDWSAPPFFTTFNGRFPRILTDDRQRAVEGQIRYGMLSLGWNSIFRNDTIRLEVQIQDRQLQRSEPVVTPDFTLAQIRRSR
;
A
#
# COMPACT_ATOMS: atom_id res chain seq x y z
N MET A 1 3.00 -77.15 43.00
CA MET A 1 2.01 -76.94 41.91
C MET A 1 1.94 -75.45 41.57
N LYS A 2 2.36 -75.15 40.34
CA LYS A 2 1.95 -74.06 39.41
C LYS A 2 1.96 -72.60 39.90
N VAL A 3 3.11 -71.95 39.65
CA VAL A 3 3.25 -70.50 39.49
C VAL A 3 2.74 -70.13 38.08
N VAL A 4 1.67 -69.36 37.97
CA VAL A 4 1.19 -68.82 36.69
C VAL A 4 1.99 -67.57 36.37
N LYS A 5 2.82 -67.63 35.33
CA LYS A 5 3.51 -66.47 34.76
C LYS A 5 2.51 -65.67 33.92
N VAL A 6 2.28 -64.42 34.27
CA VAL A 6 1.60 -63.46 33.40
C VAL A 6 2.64 -62.46 32.91
N SER A 7 3.05 -62.63 31.66
CA SER A 7 3.92 -61.70 30.94
C SER A 7 3.12 -60.46 30.58
N TYR A 8 3.51 -59.31 31.11
CA TYR A 8 3.09 -58.01 30.58
C TYR A 8 4.17 -57.48 29.63
N ILE A 9 3.88 -57.59 28.33
CA ILE A 9 4.57 -56.85 27.27
C ILE A 9 4.20 -55.39 27.47
N ILE A 10 5.10 -54.61 28.08
CA ILE A 10 5.02 -53.14 28.07
C ILE A 10 5.64 -52.68 26.76
N LEU A 11 4.79 -52.43 25.77
CA LEU A 11 5.14 -51.69 24.56
C LEU A 11 5.15 -50.20 24.93
N THR A 12 6.29 -49.70 25.43
CA THR A 12 6.52 -48.26 25.56
C THR A 12 6.60 -47.65 24.15
N LEU A 13 5.48 -47.07 23.72
CA LEU A 13 5.40 -46.17 22.58
C LEU A 13 6.38 -45.02 22.83
N VAL A 14 7.53 -45.04 22.15
CA VAL A 14 8.33 -43.84 21.95
C VAL A 14 7.52 -42.95 21.01
N ALA A 15 6.67 -42.10 21.60
CA ALA A 15 6.10 -40.98 20.89
C ALA A 15 7.25 -40.04 20.55
N ALA A 16 7.82 -40.22 19.36
CA ALA A 16 8.64 -39.22 18.72
C ALA A 16 7.77 -37.97 18.55
N TYR A 17 7.82 -37.07 19.53
CA TYR A 17 7.42 -35.68 19.39
C TYR A 17 8.40 -35.00 18.43
N ALA A 18 8.27 -35.34 17.15
CA ALA A 18 8.83 -34.57 16.06
C ALA A 18 7.67 -33.79 15.43
N CYS A 19 7.35 -32.64 16.02
CA CYS A 19 6.98 -31.47 15.23
C CYS A 19 7.89 -30.33 15.64
N ILE A 20 9.02 -30.33 14.95
CA ILE A 20 10.00 -29.25 14.83
C ILE A 20 9.39 -28.18 13.93
N ALA A 21 9.10 -27.01 14.48
CA ALA A 21 9.52 -25.70 14.01
C ALA A 21 9.14 -24.71 15.13
N PRO A 22 10.02 -23.76 15.54
CA PRO A 22 9.58 -22.66 16.39
C PRO A 22 8.38 -21.99 15.71
N PRO A 23 7.36 -21.51 16.46
CA PRO A 23 6.30 -20.74 15.84
C PRO A 23 6.98 -19.61 15.08
N VAL A 24 6.75 -19.55 13.76
CA VAL A 24 7.08 -18.37 12.99
C VAL A 24 6.19 -17.30 13.59
N ASP A 25 6.75 -16.47 14.48
CA ASP A 25 6.00 -15.39 15.09
C ASP A 25 5.72 -14.41 13.96
N PHE A 26 4.47 -14.41 13.50
CA PHE A 26 4.01 -13.48 12.50
C PHE A 26 3.46 -12.25 13.24
N PRO A 27 3.88 -11.05 12.82
CA PRO A 27 3.44 -9.82 13.47
C PRO A 27 1.95 -9.59 13.19
N SER A 28 1.27 -8.93 14.13
CA SER A 28 -0.13 -8.53 13.94
C SER A 28 -0.31 -7.32 13.02
N ARG A 29 0.81 -6.63 12.73
CA ARG A 29 0.94 -5.52 11.80
C ARG A 29 1.77 -6.03 10.63
N PRO A 30 1.46 -5.66 9.38
CA PRO A 30 2.29 -6.07 8.25
C PRO A 30 3.76 -5.68 8.43
N GLU A 31 4.65 -6.64 8.23
CA GLU A 31 6.08 -6.41 8.06
C GLU A 31 6.44 -6.49 6.59
N ILE A 32 7.27 -5.54 6.13
CA ILE A 32 7.82 -5.55 4.77
C ILE A 32 9.33 -5.41 4.77
N SER A 33 9.96 -5.90 3.71
CA SER A 33 11.38 -5.64 3.42
C SER A 33 11.59 -5.36 1.94
N PHE A 34 12.57 -4.51 1.62
CA PHE A 34 12.93 -4.20 0.24
C PHE A 34 13.45 -5.47 -0.45
N ASN A 35 12.94 -5.76 -1.64
CA ASN A 35 13.40 -6.89 -2.45
C ASN A 35 14.10 -6.41 -3.73
N ASN A 36 13.41 -5.62 -4.56
CA ASN A 36 13.95 -5.18 -5.85
C ASN A 36 13.32 -3.87 -6.33
N LEU A 37 14.01 -3.17 -7.22
CA LEU A 37 13.50 -2.01 -7.94
C LEU A 37 13.95 -2.05 -9.40
N GLU A 38 13.01 -1.93 -10.33
CA GLU A 38 13.26 -2.01 -11.76
C GLU A 38 12.60 -0.84 -12.50
N TYR A 39 13.31 -0.27 -13.46
CA TYR A 39 12.77 0.70 -14.40
C TYR A 39 12.59 0.07 -15.77
N VAL A 40 11.36 0.04 -16.26
CA VAL A 40 10.98 -0.59 -17.53
C VAL A 40 10.45 0.47 -18.47
N GLU A 41 11.19 0.70 -19.55
CA GLU A 41 10.74 1.60 -20.61
C GLU A 41 9.85 0.86 -21.60
N THR A 42 8.76 1.51 -22.02
CA THR A 42 7.84 0.97 -23.02
C THR A 42 7.55 2.00 -24.11
N ASN A 43 6.86 1.59 -25.17
CA ASN A 43 6.38 2.53 -26.19
C ASN A 43 5.15 3.35 -25.72
N GLN A 44 4.64 3.08 -24.51
CA GLN A 44 3.53 3.77 -23.88
C GLN A 44 4.02 4.45 -22.60
N ALA A 45 3.47 4.10 -21.43
CA ALA A 45 3.95 4.57 -20.15
C ALA A 45 5.11 3.71 -19.64
N ASP A 46 6.15 4.37 -19.15
CA ASP A 46 7.26 3.70 -18.49
C ASP A 46 6.81 3.24 -17.09
N SER A 47 7.37 2.13 -16.62
CA SER A 47 7.03 1.54 -15.33
C SER A 47 8.21 1.62 -14.37
N LEU A 48 8.00 2.19 -13.19
CA LEU A 48 8.88 2.00 -12.04
C LEU A 48 8.26 0.91 -11.16
N ILE A 49 8.92 -0.24 -11.07
CA ILE A 49 8.37 -1.44 -10.42
C ILE A 49 9.16 -1.71 -9.16
N ILE A 50 8.52 -1.53 -8.01
CA ILE A 50 9.08 -1.90 -6.71
C ILE A 50 8.56 -3.27 -6.28
N THR A 51 9.47 -4.11 -5.78
CA THR A 51 9.13 -5.38 -5.16
C THR A 51 9.49 -5.31 -3.69
N VAL A 52 8.53 -5.65 -2.83
CA VAL A 52 8.75 -5.83 -1.38
C VAL A 52 8.36 -7.24 -0.99
N ASN A 53 9.11 -7.85 -0.07
CA ASN A 53 8.62 -9.04 0.62
C ASN A 53 7.66 -8.59 1.72
N PHE A 54 6.66 -9.40 2.06
CA PHE A 54 5.75 -9.14 3.17
C PHE A 54 5.59 -10.37 4.07
N ARG A 55 5.25 -10.13 5.34
CA ARG A 55 4.82 -11.11 6.34
C ARG A 55 3.66 -10.51 7.15
N ASP A 56 2.62 -11.30 7.38
CA ASP A 56 1.39 -10.87 8.07
C ASP A 56 0.75 -12.05 8.80
N GLY A 57 0.34 -11.88 10.06
CA GLY A 57 -0.14 -12.98 10.91
C GLY A 57 -1.60 -13.36 10.69
N GLU A 58 -2.42 -12.38 10.32
CA GLU A 58 -3.86 -12.48 10.24
C GLU A 58 -4.34 -12.82 8.82
N GLY A 59 -3.51 -12.57 7.81
CA GLY A 59 -3.86 -12.78 6.41
C GLY A 59 -4.84 -11.74 5.88
N ASP A 60 -4.87 -10.56 6.51
CA ASP A 60 -5.85 -9.53 6.22
C ASP A 60 -5.34 -8.40 5.31
N LEU A 61 -4.23 -8.64 4.64
CA LEU A 61 -3.69 -7.75 3.61
C LEU A 61 -4.54 -7.69 2.33
N GLY A 62 -4.53 -6.51 1.73
CA GLY A 62 -5.17 -6.22 0.46
C GLY A 62 -6.65 -5.86 0.58
N LEU A 63 -7.17 -5.19 -0.45
CA LEU A 63 -8.55 -4.70 -0.50
C LEU A 63 -9.29 -5.31 -1.69
N ASN A 64 -10.60 -5.52 -1.54
CA ASN A 64 -11.45 -5.81 -2.69
C ASN A 64 -11.64 -4.51 -3.49
N PRO A 65 -11.65 -4.53 -4.83
CA PRO A 65 -11.98 -3.35 -5.62
C PRO A 65 -13.33 -2.70 -5.26
N ARG A 66 -14.26 -3.47 -4.66
CA ARG A 66 -15.57 -2.99 -4.18
C ARG A 66 -15.56 -2.46 -2.75
N ASP A 67 -14.44 -2.56 -2.03
CA ASP A 67 -14.29 -1.94 -0.71
C ASP A 67 -14.07 -0.42 -0.93
N ILE A 68 -15.15 0.30 -1.25
CA ILE A 68 -15.16 1.75 -1.57
C ILE A 68 -16.09 2.56 -0.68
N GLU A 69 -16.63 1.93 0.37
CA GLU A 69 -17.41 2.55 1.43
C GLU A 69 -16.50 2.78 2.64
N PRO A 70 -16.86 3.69 3.58
CA PRO A 70 -16.09 3.92 4.79
C PRO A 70 -15.73 2.61 5.52
N PRO A 71 -14.46 2.45 5.96
CA PRO A 71 -13.39 3.45 6.01
C PRO A 71 -12.57 3.58 4.70
N PHE A 72 -12.94 2.89 3.63
CA PHE A 72 -12.16 2.81 2.38
C PHE A 72 -12.77 3.61 1.23
N ASN A 73 -13.64 4.59 1.50
CA ASN A 73 -14.13 5.51 0.48
C ASN A 73 -12.99 6.37 -0.08
N GLU A 74 -13.00 6.68 -1.38
CA GLU A 74 -11.92 7.45 -2.02
C GLU A 74 -11.86 8.91 -1.53
N LEU A 75 -13.03 9.53 -1.41
CA LEU A 75 -13.16 10.96 -1.12
C LEU A 75 -14.07 11.19 0.08
N ASN A 76 -13.66 12.14 0.90
CA ASN A 76 -14.47 12.78 1.91
C ASN A 76 -15.03 14.09 1.36
N TYR A 77 -16.24 14.46 1.80
CA TYR A 77 -16.94 15.66 1.36
C TYR A 77 -17.13 16.61 2.54
N PRO A 78 -16.18 17.54 2.77
CA PRO A 78 -16.31 18.56 3.80
C PRO A 78 -17.62 19.35 3.67
N ARG A 79 -18.18 19.71 4.83
CA ARG A 79 -19.40 20.50 4.92
C ARG A 79 -19.14 21.81 5.64
N ASP A 80 -19.89 22.84 5.29
CA ASP A 80 -19.87 24.11 6.00
C ASP A 80 -20.54 24.00 7.39
N GLN A 81 -20.60 25.13 8.11
CA GLN A 81 -21.22 25.20 9.44
C GLN A 81 -22.72 24.87 9.45
N ASN A 82 -23.39 24.94 8.30
CA ASN A 82 -24.80 24.62 8.12
C ASN A 82 -25.02 23.18 7.62
N GLY A 83 -23.95 22.38 7.47
CA GLY A 83 -24.01 21.02 6.95
C GLY A 83 -24.14 20.94 5.42
N GLN A 84 -23.99 22.05 4.70
CA GLN A 84 -24.06 22.09 3.24
C GLN A 84 -22.71 21.73 2.61
N LEU A 85 -22.73 21.18 1.40
CA LEU A 85 -21.52 20.93 0.63
C LEU A 85 -20.83 22.26 0.29
N ILE A 86 -19.51 22.29 0.40
CA ILE A 86 -18.74 23.48 0.03
C ILE A 86 -18.52 23.48 -1.48
N THR A 87 -19.07 24.48 -2.16
CA THR A 87 -18.92 24.66 -3.61
C THR A 87 -17.73 25.55 -3.93
N TYR A 88 -17.18 25.43 -5.14
CA TYR A 88 -16.07 26.28 -5.57
C TYR A 88 -16.43 27.76 -5.49
N ARG A 89 -17.66 28.14 -5.86
CA ARG A 89 -18.12 29.54 -5.79
C ARG A 89 -18.17 30.06 -4.35
N ASN A 90 -18.64 29.25 -3.40
CA ASN A 90 -18.91 29.66 -2.01
C ASN A 90 -17.87 29.08 -1.03
N ARG A 91 -16.63 28.92 -1.47
CA ARG A 91 -15.53 28.35 -0.69
C ARG A 91 -14.94 29.35 0.32
N PRO A 92 -14.39 28.88 1.45
CA PRO A 92 -13.70 29.76 2.38
C PRO A 92 -12.40 30.31 1.79
N ALA A 93 -11.90 31.43 2.34
CA ALA A 93 -10.73 32.13 1.80
C ALA A 93 -9.43 31.31 1.83
N ASN A 94 -9.33 30.33 2.72
CA ASN A 94 -8.20 29.41 2.83
C ASN A 94 -8.34 28.14 1.96
N ALA A 95 -9.41 28.03 1.15
CA ALA A 95 -9.58 26.88 0.27
C ALA A 95 -8.53 26.88 -0.85
N PRO A 96 -8.08 25.69 -1.29
CA PRO A 96 -7.08 25.57 -2.35
C PRO A 96 -7.61 26.14 -3.67
N SER A 97 -6.70 26.63 -4.50
CA SER A 97 -6.98 26.94 -5.91
C SER A 97 -7.48 25.69 -6.64
N PHE A 98 -8.24 25.89 -7.72
CA PHE A 98 -8.77 24.77 -8.50
C PHE A 98 -7.66 23.82 -8.97
N ASN A 99 -7.84 22.53 -8.67
CA ASN A 99 -7.05 21.40 -9.13
C ASN A 99 -7.90 20.12 -9.01
N ASN A 100 -7.44 19.03 -9.60
CA ASN A 100 -8.17 17.76 -9.70
C ASN A 100 -8.14 16.89 -8.43
N ARG A 101 -7.38 17.25 -7.39
CA ARG A 101 -7.37 16.54 -6.11
C ARG A 101 -8.34 17.16 -5.11
N ASP A 102 -8.40 18.49 -5.06
CA ASP A 102 -9.22 19.20 -4.08
C ASP A 102 -10.64 19.51 -4.59
N TRP A 103 -10.90 19.40 -5.89
CA TRP A 103 -12.18 19.79 -6.48
C TRP A 103 -12.71 18.75 -7.46
N VAL A 104 -13.95 18.30 -7.25
CA VAL A 104 -14.64 17.40 -8.18
C VAL A 104 -15.80 18.11 -8.84
N ILE A 105 -15.83 18.05 -10.17
CA ILE A 105 -16.90 18.62 -10.98
C ILE A 105 -18.04 17.60 -11.07
N SER A 106 -19.24 18.05 -10.72
CA SER A 106 -20.48 17.30 -10.84
C SER A 106 -20.49 15.89 -10.22
N PRO A 107 -20.02 15.71 -8.97
CA PRO A 107 -19.90 14.39 -8.35
C PRO A 107 -21.25 13.69 -8.17
N LEU A 108 -21.20 12.37 -8.07
CA LEU A 108 -22.29 11.54 -7.57
C LEU A 108 -22.07 11.34 -6.06
N ILE A 109 -22.97 11.87 -5.24
CA ILE A 109 -22.92 11.73 -3.77
C ILE A 109 -24.20 11.02 -3.34
N ASN A 110 -24.07 9.86 -2.68
CA ASN A 110 -25.21 9.00 -2.31
C ASN A 110 -26.13 8.70 -3.49
N ASN A 111 -25.55 8.37 -4.65
CA ASN A 111 -26.25 8.14 -5.93
C ASN A 111 -27.04 9.35 -6.49
N VAL A 112 -26.84 10.55 -5.96
CA VAL A 112 -27.44 11.79 -6.47
C VAL A 112 -26.37 12.64 -7.14
N ARG A 113 -26.63 13.07 -8.38
CA ARG A 113 -25.76 14.01 -9.09
C ARG A 113 -25.90 15.41 -8.49
N VAL A 114 -24.79 15.96 -8.03
CA VAL A 114 -24.70 17.36 -7.59
C VAL A 114 -24.11 18.17 -8.73
N ASN A 115 -24.90 19.02 -9.39
CA ASN A 115 -24.45 19.81 -10.56
C ASN A 115 -23.66 21.07 -10.14
N ASP A 116 -22.54 20.90 -9.43
CA ASP A 116 -21.62 21.96 -9.02
C ASP A 116 -20.19 21.41 -8.90
N THR A 117 -19.20 22.28 -8.66
CA THR A 117 -17.82 21.90 -8.34
C THR A 117 -17.68 21.85 -6.82
N ILE A 118 -17.43 20.67 -6.26
CA ILE A 118 -17.47 20.40 -4.82
C ILE A 118 -16.05 20.24 -4.27
N TRP A 119 -15.78 20.86 -3.11
CA TRP A 119 -14.54 20.63 -2.37
C TRP A 119 -14.54 19.20 -1.82
N VAL A 120 -13.45 18.48 -2.06
CA VAL A 120 -13.24 17.13 -1.55
C VAL A 120 -11.92 17.05 -0.78
N GLN A 121 -11.78 16.01 0.03
CA GLN A 121 -10.52 15.62 0.65
C GLN A 121 -10.29 14.15 0.32
N GLU A 122 -9.11 13.81 -0.18
CA GLU A 122 -8.75 12.41 -0.36
C GLU A 122 -8.72 11.69 0.99
N ASN A 123 -9.25 10.48 1.01
CA ASN A 123 -9.13 9.59 2.16
C ASN A 123 -7.82 8.79 2.06
N PRO A 124 -6.86 8.96 2.97
CA PRO A 124 -5.61 8.20 2.94
C PRO A 124 -5.83 6.68 3.00
N ASP A 125 -6.90 6.22 3.65
CA ASP A 125 -7.20 4.80 3.83
C ASP A 125 -7.83 4.17 2.59
N TYR A 126 -8.13 4.94 1.54
CA TYR A 126 -8.50 4.37 0.24
C TYR A 126 -7.39 3.46 -0.32
N PHE A 127 -6.13 3.82 -0.07
CA PHE A 127 -4.95 3.07 -0.52
C PHE A 127 -4.46 2.09 0.55
N ASN A 128 -3.76 1.05 0.12
CA ASN A 128 -3.11 0.08 1.03
C ASN A 128 -1.63 -0.17 0.71
N ILE A 129 -1.10 0.50 -0.31
CA ILE A 129 0.33 0.66 -0.53
C ILE A 129 0.63 2.15 -0.74
N PHE A 130 1.63 2.65 -0.02
CA PHE A 130 2.01 4.06 0.01
C PHE A 130 3.44 4.20 -0.47
N VAL A 131 3.68 5.14 -1.38
CA VAL A 131 5.02 5.35 -1.96
C VAL A 131 5.35 6.84 -1.94
N ARG A 132 6.43 7.18 -1.23
CA ARG A 132 7.00 8.54 -1.21
C ARG A 132 8.33 8.55 -1.94
N PHE A 133 8.59 9.65 -2.64
CA PHE A 133 9.78 9.82 -3.46
C PHE A 133 10.66 10.89 -2.84
N PHE A 134 11.96 10.65 -2.80
CA PHE A 134 12.92 11.65 -2.31
C PHE A 134 14.05 11.81 -3.30
N ILE A 135 14.37 13.07 -3.62
CA ILE A 135 15.52 13.42 -4.46
C ILE A 135 16.67 13.84 -3.55
N LYS A 136 17.86 13.30 -3.81
CA LYS A 136 19.09 13.65 -3.10
C LYS A 136 19.86 14.73 -3.86
N ARG A 137 20.09 15.89 -3.23
CA ARG A 137 20.92 16.98 -3.76
C ARG A 137 21.86 17.48 -2.67
N SER A 138 23.14 17.63 -3.00
CA SER A 138 24.18 18.05 -2.03
C SER A 138 24.18 17.22 -0.74
N GLY A 139 23.88 15.92 -0.85
CA GLY A 139 23.81 14.99 0.29
C GLY A 139 22.52 15.04 1.12
N GLN A 140 21.59 15.96 0.84
CA GLN A 140 20.32 16.11 1.55
C GLN A 140 19.16 15.54 0.72
N TYR A 141 18.17 14.95 1.40
CA TYR A 141 16.96 14.44 0.76
C TYR A 141 15.81 15.43 0.90
N THR A 142 15.16 15.72 -0.22
CA THR A 142 13.90 16.48 -0.25
C THR A 142 12.83 15.59 -0.86
N GLU A 143 11.65 15.56 -0.24
CA GLU A 143 10.50 14.85 -0.80
C GLU A 143 10.08 15.49 -2.13
N PHE A 144 9.83 14.64 -3.13
CA PHE A 144 9.16 15.02 -4.36
C PHE A 144 7.66 14.80 -4.16
N ASP A 145 6.98 15.87 -3.75
CA ASP A 145 5.55 15.83 -3.46
C ASP A 145 4.72 15.83 -4.75
N TRP A 146 4.22 14.64 -5.11
CA TRP A 146 3.34 14.44 -6.27
C TRP A 146 1.98 15.12 -6.12
N SER A 147 1.55 15.41 -4.89
CA SER A 147 0.25 16.04 -4.63
C SER A 147 0.27 17.56 -4.88
N ALA A 148 1.46 18.15 -4.94
CA ALA A 148 1.67 19.57 -5.18
C ALA A 148 1.64 19.93 -6.68
N PRO A 149 1.49 21.23 -7.01
CA PRO A 149 1.66 21.71 -8.38
C PRO A 149 3.05 21.35 -8.91
N PRO A 150 3.17 20.95 -10.20
CA PRO A 150 2.13 20.96 -11.22
C PRO A 150 1.36 19.62 -11.38
N PHE A 151 1.62 18.62 -10.54
CA PHE A 151 1.21 17.24 -10.83
C PHE A 151 -0.15 16.87 -10.28
N PHE A 152 -0.45 17.24 -9.03
CA PHE A 152 -1.69 16.90 -8.35
C PHE A 152 -2.08 15.42 -8.56
N THR A 153 -1.15 14.52 -8.23
CA THR A 153 -1.32 13.07 -8.34
C THR A 153 -0.70 12.35 -7.14
N THR A 154 -0.78 11.01 -7.13
CA THR A 154 -0.08 10.15 -6.18
C THR A 154 0.32 8.85 -6.84
N PHE A 155 1.34 8.20 -6.27
CA PHE A 155 1.70 6.81 -6.58
C PHE A 155 1.36 5.86 -5.43
N ASN A 156 0.49 6.29 -4.51
CA ASN A 156 -0.20 5.36 -3.62
C ASN A 156 -1.16 4.51 -4.45
N GLY A 157 -1.41 3.29 -3.98
CA GLY A 157 -2.17 2.30 -4.74
C GLY A 157 -2.98 1.35 -3.89
N ARG A 158 -3.74 0.51 -4.59
CA ARG A 158 -4.44 -0.63 -4.01
C ARG A 158 -3.84 -1.91 -4.57
N PHE A 159 -3.45 -2.84 -3.71
CA PHE A 159 -3.20 -4.23 -4.09
C PHE A 159 -4.39 -5.11 -3.63
N PRO A 160 -4.74 -6.14 -4.40
CA PRO A 160 -5.89 -6.99 -4.12
C PRO A 160 -5.67 -7.83 -2.86
N ARG A 161 -6.75 -8.37 -2.30
CA ARG A 161 -6.66 -9.32 -1.18
C ARG A 161 -5.70 -10.46 -1.50
N ILE A 162 -4.80 -10.75 -0.56
CA ILE A 162 -3.86 -11.88 -0.68
C ILE A 162 -4.61 -13.21 -0.54
N LEU A 163 -5.57 -13.25 0.39
CA LEU A 163 -6.45 -14.39 0.60
C LEU A 163 -7.82 -14.16 -0.05
N THR A 164 -8.36 -15.21 -0.68
CA THR A 164 -9.69 -15.19 -1.32
C THR A 164 -10.82 -15.60 -0.38
N ASP A 165 -10.48 -16.09 0.82
CA ASP A 165 -11.39 -16.49 1.87
C ASP A 165 -11.11 -15.68 3.15
N ASP A 166 -12.05 -15.70 4.09
CA ASP A 166 -11.97 -14.92 5.34
C ASP A 166 -11.27 -15.68 6.48
N ARG A 167 -10.63 -16.82 6.21
CA ARG A 167 -9.95 -17.59 7.26
C ARG A 167 -8.63 -16.94 7.58
N GLN A 168 -8.50 -16.47 8.82
CA GLN A 168 -7.26 -15.93 9.33
C GLN A 168 -6.16 -16.98 9.29
N ARG A 169 -5.03 -16.60 8.70
CA ARG A 169 -3.82 -17.42 8.63
C ARG A 169 -2.65 -16.53 8.29
N ALA A 170 -1.50 -16.89 8.82
CA ALA A 170 -0.26 -16.23 8.45
C ALA A 170 0.02 -16.37 6.96
N VAL A 171 0.51 -15.29 6.36
CA VAL A 171 0.89 -15.20 4.96
C VAL A 171 2.22 -14.51 4.81
N GLU A 172 3.00 -14.97 3.84
CA GLU A 172 4.21 -14.29 3.39
C GLU A 172 4.34 -14.41 1.88
N GLY A 173 5.06 -13.47 1.29
CA GLY A 173 5.23 -13.45 -0.16
C GLY A 173 5.87 -12.16 -0.64
N GLN A 174 5.58 -11.81 -1.90
CA GLN A 174 6.08 -10.61 -2.54
C GLN A 174 4.93 -9.80 -3.14
N ILE A 175 4.98 -8.48 -2.95
CA ILE A 175 4.14 -7.53 -3.67
C ILE A 175 5.02 -6.90 -4.74
N ARG A 176 4.65 -7.08 -6.02
CA ARG A 176 5.22 -6.37 -7.17
C ARG A 176 4.29 -5.23 -7.55
N TYR A 177 4.68 -4.00 -7.25
CA TYR A 177 3.88 -2.81 -7.48
C TYR A 177 4.49 -1.94 -8.58
N GLY A 178 3.76 -1.79 -9.69
CA GLY A 178 4.16 -1.01 -10.84
C GLY A 178 3.54 0.39 -10.84
N MET A 179 4.37 1.41 -10.89
CA MET A 179 3.98 2.81 -11.01
C MET A 179 4.19 3.27 -12.45
N LEU A 180 3.09 3.62 -13.13
CA LEU A 180 3.10 4.02 -14.54
C LEU A 180 3.23 5.54 -14.68
N SER A 181 4.16 6.00 -15.51
CA SER A 181 4.27 7.42 -15.85
C SER A 181 4.96 7.62 -17.19
N LEU A 182 4.52 8.64 -17.94
CA LEU A 182 5.24 9.15 -19.11
C LEU A 182 6.39 10.10 -18.72
N GLY A 183 6.48 10.46 -17.44
CA GLY A 183 7.35 11.51 -16.94
C GLY A 183 8.62 11.04 -16.23
N TRP A 184 8.83 9.74 -16.01
CA TRP A 184 9.93 9.26 -15.14
C TRP A 184 11.29 9.83 -15.56
N ASN A 185 11.70 9.61 -16.82
CA ASN A 185 12.96 10.12 -17.36
C ASN A 185 13.03 11.66 -17.41
N SER A 186 11.93 12.35 -17.69
CA SER A 186 11.92 13.81 -17.85
C SER A 186 11.97 14.55 -16.51
N ILE A 187 11.34 13.98 -15.49
CA ILE A 187 11.27 14.50 -14.12
C ILE A 187 12.58 14.24 -13.40
N PHE A 188 13.03 12.97 -13.37
CA PHE A 188 14.17 12.60 -12.53
C PHE A 188 15.52 12.62 -13.25
N ARG A 189 15.57 12.39 -14.56
CA ARG A 189 16.82 12.45 -15.35
C ARG A 189 17.93 11.62 -14.70
N ASN A 190 18.98 12.28 -14.20
CA ASN A 190 20.14 11.70 -13.53
C ASN A 190 20.12 11.93 -12.00
N ASP A 191 19.02 12.44 -11.45
CA ASP A 191 18.87 12.64 -10.02
C ASP A 191 19.03 11.30 -9.29
N THR A 192 19.70 11.36 -8.13
CA THR A 192 19.72 10.25 -7.19
C THR A 192 18.43 10.29 -6.37
N ILE A 193 17.72 9.18 -6.36
CA ILE A 193 16.39 9.02 -5.76
C ILE A 193 16.45 7.92 -4.71
N ARG A 194 15.58 7.99 -3.71
CA ARG A 194 15.15 6.84 -2.92
C ARG A 194 13.63 6.84 -2.78
N LEU A 195 13.06 5.67 -2.59
CA LEU A 195 11.64 5.52 -2.26
C LEU A 195 11.49 5.13 -0.80
N GLU A 196 10.39 5.56 -0.20
CA GLU A 196 9.88 5.05 1.08
C GLU A 196 8.55 4.38 0.81
N VAL A 197 8.42 3.12 1.22
CA VAL A 197 7.22 2.30 0.98
C VAL A 197 6.63 1.82 2.29
N GLN A 198 5.31 1.87 2.40
CA GLN A 198 4.53 1.24 3.46
C GLN A 198 3.36 0.45 2.85
N ILE A 199 2.89 -0.56 3.57
CA ILE A 199 1.60 -1.21 3.30
C ILE A 199 0.68 -1.09 4.51
N GLN A 200 -0.62 -1.25 4.28
CA GLN A 200 -1.65 -1.20 5.32
C GLN A 200 -2.58 -2.40 5.19
N ASP A 201 -2.91 -3.01 6.32
CA ASP A 201 -3.89 -4.08 6.38
C ASP A 201 -5.34 -3.56 6.40
N ARG A 202 -6.31 -4.48 6.47
CA ARG A 202 -7.74 -4.12 6.54
C ARG A 202 -8.17 -3.60 7.92
N GLN A 203 -7.35 -3.74 8.95
CA GLN A 203 -7.54 -3.16 10.28
C GLN A 203 -6.91 -1.76 10.42
N LEU A 204 -6.42 -1.19 9.31
CA LEU A 204 -5.77 0.12 9.23
C LEU A 204 -4.42 0.19 9.96
N GLN A 205 -3.75 -0.96 10.18
CA GLN A 205 -2.39 -0.96 10.70
C GLN A 205 -1.38 -0.83 9.57
N ARG A 206 -0.54 0.21 9.63
CA ARG A 206 0.53 0.45 8.65
C ARG A 206 1.81 -0.25 9.05
N SER A 207 2.53 -0.82 8.08
CA SER A 207 3.90 -1.30 8.30
C SER A 207 4.83 -0.18 8.72
N GLU A 208 5.97 -0.52 9.32
CA GLU A 208 7.11 0.41 9.33
C GLU A 208 7.53 0.73 7.88
N PRO A 209 8.04 1.95 7.63
CA PRO A 209 8.52 2.32 6.30
C PRO A 209 9.78 1.56 5.92
N VAL A 210 9.78 1.02 4.70
CA VAL A 210 10.98 0.47 4.07
C VAL A 210 11.53 1.48 3.09
N VAL A 211 12.81 1.77 3.22
CA VAL A 211 13.53 2.71 2.37
C VAL A 211 14.39 1.94 1.37
N THR A 212 14.32 2.30 0.10
CA THR A 212 15.21 1.71 -0.92
C THR A 212 16.65 2.21 -0.73
N PRO A 213 17.66 1.47 -1.23
CA PRO A 213 18.96 2.07 -1.52
C PRO A 213 18.82 3.30 -2.44
N ASP A 214 19.84 4.14 -2.45
CA ASP A 214 19.95 5.22 -3.45
C ASP A 214 20.05 4.62 -4.85
N PHE A 215 19.31 5.19 -5.80
CA PHE A 215 19.36 4.77 -7.20
C PHE A 215 19.19 5.95 -8.16
N THR A 216 19.59 5.74 -9.40
CA THR A 216 19.20 6.54 -10.57
C THR A 216 18.39 5.64 -11.50
N LEU A 217 17.50 6.22 -12.32
CA LEU A 217 16.70 5.43 -13.28
C LEU A 217 17.58 4.60 -14.23
N ALA A 218 18.76 5.11 -14.60
CA ALA A 218 19.71 4.40 -15.45
C ALA A 218 20.27 3.13 -14.80
N GLN A 219 20.51 3.13 -13.48
CA GLN A 219 21.08 1.98 -12.75
C GLN A 219 20.09 0.83 -12.62
N ILE A 220 18.81 1.14 -12.46
CA ILE A 220 17.75 0.14 -12.27
C ILE A 220 17.03 -0.21 -13.58
N ARG A 221 17.50 0.31 -14.71
CA ARG A 221 16.88 0.05 -16.02
C ARG A 221 16.98 -1.43 -16.34
N ARG A 222 15.83 -2.07 -16.56
CA ARG A 222 15.76 -3.49 -16.90
C ARG A 222 16.47 -3.73 -18.23
N SER A 223 17.44 -4.63 -18.23
CA SER A 223 18.09 -5.09 -19.46
C SER A 223 17.04 -5.70 -20.40
N ARG A 224 17.13 -5.36 -21.69
CA ARG A 224 16.28 -5.94 -22.73
C ARG A 224 16.65 -7.38 -23.02
#